data_AF-A0A2M7Q5N5-F1
#
_entry.id   AF-A0A2M7Q5N5-F1
#
_cell.length_a   1.000
_cell.length_b   1.000
_cell.length_c   1.000
_cell.angle_alpha   90.00
_cell.angle_beta   90.00
_cell.angle_gamma   90.00
#
_symmetry.space_group_name_H-M   'P 1'
#
loop_
_entity.id
_entity.type
_entity.pdbx_description
1 polymer ?
#
loop_
_entity_poly.entity_id
_entity_poly.type
_entity_poly.pdbx_seq_one_letter_code
_entity_poly.pdbx_strand_id
1 'polypeptide(L)'
;MRYLGIDYGTKRIGLAISDDGGTLAFPYAILENSKSSLGEIKTICAHEAVETIIIGESVDYKGEPNIVKKEIDRFIVELRKIVELPIIEEREFLSTQQARFYQKKRKRVDDSAAAIILQSYIDRKNNRPILETL
;
A
#
# COMPACT_ATOMS: atom_id res chain seq x y z
N MET A 1 -12.95 8.26 -5.77
CA MET A 1 -11.78 7.66 -6.42
C MET A 1 -11.18 6.67 -5.44
N ARG A 2 -11.38 5.38 -5.67
CA ARG A 2 -11.02 4.35 -4.69
C ARG A 2 -9.65 3.73 -4.98
N TYR A 3 -8.84 3.57 -3.95
CA TYR A 3 -7.47 3.05 -4.05
C TYR A 3 -7.33 1.72 -3.33
N LEU A 4 -6.50 0.84 -3.87
CA LEU A 4 -5.99 -0.35 -3.17
C LEU A 4 -4.53 -0.13 -2.80
N GLY A 5 -4.20 -0.26 -1.53
CA GLY A 5 -2.83 -0.30 -1.01
C GLY A 5 -2.34 -1.74 -0.88
N ILE A 6 -1.11 -1.99 -1.30
CA ILE A 6 -0.47 -3.31 -1.22
C ILE A 6 0.87 -3.18 -0.49
N ASP A 7 1.02 -3.98 0.56
CA ASP A 7 2.30 -4.27 1.20
C ASP A 7 2.76 -5.67 0.80
N TYR A 8 3.81 -5.74 -0.03
CA TYR A 8 4.30 -6.99 -0.57
C TYR A 8 5.33 -7.62 0.38
N GLY A 9 4.98 -8.78 0.95
CA GLY A 9 5.92 -9.63 1.67
C GLY A 9 6.10 -10.97 0.95
N THR A 10 7.30 -11.57 1.06
CA THR A 10 7.64 -12.84 0.40
C THR A 10 6.78 -14.03 0.83
N LYS A 11 6.05 -13.92 1.95
CA LYS A 11 5.11 -14.94 2.46
C LYS A 11 3.65 -14.49 2.46
N ARG A 12 3.40 -13.19 2.62
CA ARG A 12 2.06 -12.62 2.80
C ARG A 12 1.98 -11.27 2.12
N ILE A 13 0.82 -10.94 1.59
CA ILE A 13 0.52 -9.66 0.95
C ILE A 13 -0.54 -8.97 1.81
N GLY A 14 -0.18 -7.85 2.42
CA GLY A 14 -1.12 -7.00 3.14
C GLY A 14 -1.89 -6.13 2.15
N LEU A 15 -3.20 -6.02 2.33
CA LEU A 15 -4.08 -5.18 1.52
C LEU A 15 -4.76 -4.12 2.39
N ALA A 16 -4.93 -2.93 1.82
CA ALA A 16 -5.71 -1.84 2.40
C ALA A 16 -6.56 -1.18 1.32
N ILE A 17 -7.68 -0.57 1.70
CA ILE A 17 -8.56 0.13 0.78
C ILE A 17 -8.85 1.53 1.27
N SER A 18 -9.02 2.48 0.35
CA SER A 18 -9.52 3.80 0.71
C SER A 18 -11.04 3.81 0.88
N ASP A 19 -11.56 4.81 1.59
CA ASP A 19 -12.96 5.20 1.50
C ASP A 19 -13.32 5.69 0.07
N ASP A 20 -14.63 5.87 -0.18
CA ASP A 20 -15.18 6.31 -1.48
C ASP A 20 -14.62 7.67 -1.91
N GLY A 21 -14.36 8.53 -0.92
CA GLY A 21 -13.76 9.84 -1.08
C GLY A 21 -12.26 9.82 -1.37
N GLY A 22 -11.58 8.67 -1.27
CA GLY A 22 -10.14 8.57 -1.50
C GLY A 22 -9.32 9.41 -0.52
N THR A 23 -9.77 9.49 0.73
CA THR A 23 -9.24 10.36 1.80
C THR A 23 -8.62 9.57 2.96
N LEU A 24 -9.21 8.44 3.33
CA LEU A 24 -8.75 7.61 4.46
C LEU A 24 -8.50 6.18 4.01
N ALA A 25 -7.39 5.60 4.46
CA ALA A 25 -7.03 4.21 4.21
C ALA A 25 -7.34 3.30 5.42
N PHE A 26 -7.85 2.10 5.13
CA PHE A 26 -8.21 1.08 6.12
C PHE A 26 -7.62 -0.28 5.76
N PRO A 27 -7.14 -1.08 6.73
CA PRO A 27 -6.80 -2.47 6.49
C PRO A 27 -7.98 -3.24 5.85
N TYR A 28 -7.69 -4.06 4.85
CA TYR A 28 -8.72 -4.81 4.12
C TYR A 28 -8.57 -6.32 4.29
N ALA A 29 -7.41 -6.87 3.93
CA ALA A 29 -7.16 -8.31 4.00
C ALA A 29 -5.66 -8.62 4.09
N ILE A 30 -5.33 -9.86 4.41
CA ILE A 30 -3.97 -10.41 4.27
C ILE A 30 -4.09 -11.68 3.43
N LEU A 31 -3.38 -11.72 2.31
CA LEU A 31 -3.33 -12.88 1.43
C LEU A 31 -2.03 -13.66 1.65
N GLU A 32 -2.05 -14.96 1.39
CA GLU A 32 -0.81 -15.71 1.22
C GLU A 32 -0.14 -15.28 -0.10
N ASN A 33 1.18 -15.07 -0.09
CA ASN A 33 1.90 -14.76 -1.33
C ASN A 33 2.11 -16.04 -2.14
N SER A 34 1.09 -16.38 -2.93
CA SER A 34 1.05 -17.56 -3.78
C SER A 34 0.62 -17.18 -5.20
N LYS A 35 0.57 -18.17 -6.11
CA LYS A 35 0.07 -17.96 -7.49
C LYS A 35 -1.39 -17.49 -7.55
N SER A 36 -2.21 -17.79 -6.54
CA SER A 36 -3.63 -17.36 -6.52
C SER A 36 -3.80 -15.88 -6.17
N SER A 37 -2.85 -15.30 -5.42
CA SER A 37 -2.95 -13.95 -4.89
C SER A 37 -3.24 -12.88 -5.95
N LEU A 38 -2.65 -13.01 -7.14
CA LEU A 38 -2.91 -12.11 -8.26
C LEU A 38 -4.38 -12.13 -8.71
N GLY A 39 -4.99 -13.32 -8.80
CA GLY A 39 -6.41 -13.47 -9.16
C GLY A 39 -7.34 -12.95 -8.06
N GLU A 40 -6.96 -13.14 -6.80
CA GLU A 40 -7.67 -12.61 -5.64
C GLU A 40 -7.64 -11.07 -5.64
N ILE A 41 -6.47 -10.46 -5.86
CA ILE A 41 -6.31 -9.01 -5.98
C ILE A 41 -7.16 -8.46 -7.13
N LYS A 42 -7.15 -9.11 -8.31
CA LYS A 42 -8.01 -8.72 -9.43
C LYS A 42 -9.49 -8.75 -9.04
N THR A 43 -9.91 -9.80 -8.32
CA THR A 43 -11.30 -9.96 -7.87
C THR A 43 -11.69 -8.85 -6.90
N ILE A 44 -10.82 -8.53 -5.94
CA ILE A 44 -10.99 -7.43 -4.99
C ILE A 44 -11.10 -6.10 -5.74
N CYS A 45 -10.22 -5.85 -6.73
CA CYS A 45 -10.27 -4.62 -7.51
C CYS A 45 -11.61 -4.44 -8.23
N ALA A 46 -12.16 -5.52 -8.80
CA ALA A 46 -13.45 -5.49 -9.47
C ALA A 46 -14.62 -5.32 -8.49
N HIS A 47 -14.63 -6.10 -7.40
CA HIS A 47 -15.69 -6.06 -6.38
C HIS A 47 -15.78 -4.69 -5.71
N GLU A 48 -14.62 -4.13 -5.37
CA GLU A 48 -14.54 -2.86 -4.66
C GLU A 48 -14.48 -1.65 -5.59
N ALA A 49 -14.58 -1.81 -6.92
CA ALA A 49 -14.44 -0.71 -7.88
C ALA A 49 -13.17 0.13 -7.67
N VAL A 50 -12.02 -0.55 -7.51
CA VAL A 50 -10.71 0.10 -7.37
C VAL A 50 -10.33 0.77 -8.69
N GLU A 51 -9.85 2.01 -8.60
CA GLU A 51 -9.43 2.80 -9.76
C GLU A 51 -7.90 2.93 -9.86
N THR A 52 -7.16 2.70 -8.78
CA THR A 52 -5.69 2.80 -8.76
C THR A 52 -5.10 1.92 -7.66
N ILE A 53 -4.03 1.22 -7.98
CA ILE A 53 -3.29 0.38 -7.04
C ILE A 53 -2.00 1.10 -6.63
N ILE A 54 -1.75 1.16 -5.32
CA ILE A 54 -0.56 1.74 -4.69
C ILE A 54 0.22 0.61 -4.04
N ILE A 55 1.49 0.45 -4.40
CA ILE A 55 2.35 -0.63 -3.88
C ILE A 55 3.52 0.01 -3.14
N GLY A 56 3.73 -0.39 -1.88
CA GLY A 56 4.86 0.08 -1.10
C GLY A 56 6.19 -0.43 -1.66
N GLU A 57 7.17 0.46 -1.78
CA GLU A 57 8.55 0.11 -2.05
C GLU A 57 9.34 0.16 -0.73
N SER A 58 9.59 -1.02 -0.13
CA SER A 58 10.53 -1.13 1.00
C SER A 58 11.96 -1.03 0.49
N VAL A 59 12.53 0.16 0.56
CA VAL A 59 13.97 0.37 0.34
C VAL A 59 14.73 0.01 1.60
N ASP A 60 15.85 -0.71 1.49
CA ASP A 60 16.71 -0.88 2.65
C ASP A 60 17.36 0.47 3.04
N TYR A 61 17.72 0.63 4.31
CA TYR A 61 18.36 1.86 4.83
C TYR A 61 19.70 2.20 4.15
N LYS A 62 20.25 1.30 3.31
CA LYS A 62 21.52 1.48 2.61
C LYS A 62 21.33 1.85 1.13
N GLY A 63 20.09 1.90 0.63
CA GLY A 63 19.78 2.21 -0.77
C GLY A 63 20.18 1.12 -1.76
N GLU A 64 20.45 -0.11 -1.28
CA GLU A 64 20.83 -1.23 -2.14
C GLU A 64 19.58 -1.98 -2.63
N PRO A 65 19.57 -2.48 -3.89
CA PRO A 65 18.44 -3.24 -4.40
C PRO A 65 18.34 -4.60 -3.69
N ASN A 66 17.47 -4.63 -2.68
CA ASN A 66 17.14 -5.81 -1.91
C ASN A 66 16.50 -6.89 -2.82
N ILE A 67 16.70 -8.17 -2.53
CA ILE A 67 16.08 -9.31 -3.26
C ILE A 67 14.56 -9.12 -3.39
N VAL A 68 13.97 -8.53 -2.36
CA VAL A 68 12.55 -8.17 -2.29
C VAL A 68 12.14 -7.19 -3.39
N LYS A 69 12.98 -6.22 -3.77
CA LYS A 69 12.68 -5.28 -4.86
C LYS A 69 12.50 -6.00 -6.19
N LYS A 70 13.38 -6.96 -6.52
CA LYS A 70 13.24 -7.77 -7.74
C LYS A 70 11.98 -8.65 -7.72
N GLU A 71 11.50 -9.04 -6.55
CA GLU A 71 10.24 -9.78 -6.40
C GLU A 71 9.03 -8.87 -6.56
N ILE A 72 9.06 -7.66 -5.98
CA ILE A 72 8.04 -6.62 -6.18
C ILE A 72 7.94 -6.25 -7.66
N ASP A 73 9.06 -6.02 -8.35
CA ASP A 73 9.06 -5.67 -9.78
C ASP A 73 8.42 -6.77 -10.63
N ARG A 74 8.76 -8.04 -10.34
CA ARG A 74 8.11 -9.19 -10.99
C ARG A 74 6.62 -9.26 -10.68
N PHE A 75 6.25 -9.05 -9.43
CA PHE A 75 4.85 -9.01 -9.01
C PHE A 75 4.07 -7.91 -9.74
N ILE A 76 4.63 -6.72 -9.88
CA ILE A 76 4.03 -5.60 -10.63
C ILE A 76 3.84 -5.98 -12.10
N VAL A 77 4.86 -6.58 -12.73
CA VAL A 77 4.77 -7.03 -14.13
C VAL A 77 3.66 -8.05 -14.31
N GLU A 78 3.54 -9.05 -13.44
CA GLU A 78 2.47 -10.05 -13.54
C GLU A 78 1.09 -9.45 -13.24
N LEU A 79 0.98 -8.56 -12.26
CA LEU A 79 -0.27 -7.88 -11.93
C LEU A 79 -0.77 -7.03 -13.10
N ARG A 80 0.12 -6.27 -13.76
CA ARG A 80 -0.20 -5.48 -14.96
C ARG A 80 -0.75 -6.31 -16.13
N LYS A 81 -0.48 -7.61 -16.19
CA LYS A 81 -1.04 -8.49 -17.24
C LYS A 81 -2.50 -8.83 -17.01
N ILE A 82 -3.00 -8.70 -15.77
CA ILE A 82 -4.33 -9.17 -15.40
C ILE A 82 -5.27 -8.06 -14.93
N VAL A 83 -4.74 -6.88 -14.59
CA VAL A 83 -5.50 -5.66 -14.27
C VAL A 83 -5.15 -4.54 -15.25
N GLU A 84 -6.16 -3.79 -15.68
CA GLU A 84 -6.00 -2.61 -16.55
C GLU A 84 -5.91 -1.29 -15.75
N LEU A 85 -5.68 -1.40 -14.43
CA LEU A 85 -5.63 -0.27 -13.53
C LEU A 85 -4.22 0.34 -13.46
N PRO A 86 -4.11 1.67 -13.28
CA PRO A 86 -2.85 2.31 -12.92
C PRO A 86 -2.25 1.68 -11.67
N ILE A 87 -0.96 1.32 -11.74
CA ILE A 87 -0.17 0.84 -10.61
C ILE A 87 0.95 1.85 -10.35
N ILE A 88 0.95 2.40 -9.14
CA ILE A 88 1.91 3.41 -8.67
C ILE A 88 2.71 2.80 -7.53
N GLU A 89 4.02 2.93 -7.61
CA GLU A 89 4.91 2.58 -6.51
C GLU A 89 5.05 3.78 -5.57
N GLU A 90 4.85 3.57 -4.27
CA GLU A 90 5.04 4.58 -3.23
C GLU A 90 6.25 4.21 -2.39
N ARG A 91 7.29 5.05 -2.42
CA ARG A 91 8.45 4.88 -1.56
C ARG A 91 8.04 5.07 -0.11
N GLU A 92 8.43 4.13 0.74
CA GLU A 92 8.25 4.24 2.18
C GLU A 92 9.05 5.44 2.73
N PHE A 93 8.43 6.62 2.78
CA PHE A 93 8.96 7.77 3.48
C PHE A 93 8.22 7.93 4.80
N LEU A 94 8.46 7.01 5.73
CA LEU A 94 8.18 7.27 7.14
C LEU A 94 9.50 7.63 7.79
N SER A 95 9.73 8.93 8.00
CA SER A 95 10.79 9.30 8.94
C SER A 95 10.50 8.63 10.29
N THR A 96 11.54 8.26 11.05
CA THR A 96 11.40 7.61 12.36
C THR A 96 10.46 8.38 13.31
N GLN A 97 10.33 9.69 13.09
CA GLN A 97 9.44 10.59 13.82
C GLN A 97 7.96 10.41 13.41
N GLN A 98 7.67 10.24 12.11
CA GLN A 98 6.32 9.96 11.59
C GLN A 98 5.82 8.60 12.06
N ALA A 99 6.65 7.56 12.01
CA ALA A 99 6.29 6.23 12.52
C ALA A 99 5.85 6.28 14.01
N ARG A 100 6.54 7.08 14.85
CA ARG A 100 6.15 7.30 16.25
C ARG A 100 4.89 8.13 16.42
N PHE A 101 4.62 9.08 15.52
CA PHE A 101 3.43 9.92 15.56
C PHE A 101 2.16 9.14 15.18
N TYR A 102 2.25 8.31 14.12
CA TYR A 102 1.18 7.38 13.72
C TYR A 102 0.85 6.39 14.85
N GLN A 103 1.86 5.83 15.52
CA GLN A 103 1.68 4.95 16.69
C GLN A 103 1.02 5.64 17.89
N LYS A 104 1.23 6.95 18.10
CA LYS A 104 0.65 7.69 19.23
C LYS A 104 -0.82 8.08 19.03
N LYS A 105 -1.21 8.47 17.80
CA LYS A 105 -2.59 8.90 17.50
C LYS A 105 -3.56 7.73 17.28
N ARG A 106 -3.08 6.58 16.79
CA ARG A 106 -3.88 5.39 16.53
C ARG A 106 -3.67 4.30 17.59
N LYS A 107 -3.85 4.65 18.87
CA LYS A 107 -3.78 3.71 20.00
C LYS A 107 -4.93 2.68 20.05
N ARG A 108 -5.69 2.56 18.96
CA ARG A 108 -6.70 1.55 18.70
C ARG A 108 -6.69 1.27 17.21
N VAL A 109 -6.84 0.00 16.87
CA VAL A 109 -6.93 -0.59 15.53
C VAL A 109 -5.58 -1.04 14.99
N ASP A 110 -5.51 -2.34 14.72
CA ASP A 110 -4.45 -3.11 14.10
C ASP A 110 -4.02 -2.53 12.74
N ASP A 111 -3.25 -1.44 12.73
CA ASP A 111 -2.76 -0.82 11.50
C ASP A 111 -1.83 -1.79 10.74
N SER A 112 -2.34 -2.37 9.65
CA SER A 112 -1.53 -3.12 8.69
C SER A 112 -0.65 -2.15 7.89
N ALA A 113 0.60 -2.53 7.60
CA ALA A 113 1.56 -1.68 6.87
C ALA A 113 1.00 -1.16 5.54
N ALA A 114 0.18 -1.96 4.85
CA ALA A 114 -0.53 -1.56 3.63
C ALA A 114 -1.40 -0.30 3.82
N ALA A 115 -2.07 -0.15 4.97
CA ALA A 115 -2.91 1.03 5.24
C ALA A 115 -2.06 2.28 5.47
N ILE A 116 -0.89 2.12 6.09
CA ILE A 116 0.06 3.22 6.30
C ILE A 116 0.65 3.69 4.96
N ILE A 117 1.09 2.75 4.11
CA ILE A 117 1.56 3.03 2.75
C ILE A 117 0.50 3.80 1.97
N LEU A 118 -0.74 3.30 1.97
CA LEU A 118 -1.82 3.93 1.23
C LEU A 118 -2.17 5.32 1.77
N GLN A 119 -2.23 5.49 3.09
CA GLN A 119 -2.50 6.79 3.70
C GLN A 119 -1.41 7.81 3.34
N SER A 120 -0.14 7.39 3.37
CA SER A 120 1.00 8.25 2.99
C SER A 120 0.85 8.78 1.56
N TYR A 121 0.51 7.91 0.61
CA TYR A 121 0.25 8.31 -0.77
C TYR A 121 -0.92 9.30 -0.88
N ILE A 122 -2.04 9.01 -0.22
CA ILE A 122 -3.25 9.85 -0.26
C ILE A 122 -2.97 11.25 0.31
N ASP A 123 -2.28 11.34 1.46
CA ASP A 123 -1.95 12.61 2.11
C ASP A 123 -1.01 13.45 1.22
N ARG A 124 0.03 12.82 0.65
CA ARG A 124 0.96 13.45 -0.29
C ARG A 124 0.24 13.96 -1.54
N LYS A 125 -0.64 13.14 -2.14
CA LYS A 125 -1.42 13.51 -3.34
C LYS A 125 -2.32 14.72 -3.08
N ASN A 126 -2.91 14.81 -1.91
CA ASN A 126 -3.84 15.88 -1.56
C ASN A 126 -3.16 17.18 -1.12
N ASN A 127 -1.83 17.30 -1.26
CA ASN A 127 -1.05 18.42 -0.72
C ASN A 127 -1.37 18.72 0.74
N ARG A 128 -1.81 17.70 1.49
CA ARG A 128 -1.88 17.85 2.94
C ARG A 128 -0.43 17.91 3.37
N PRO A 129 0.03 19.02 4.02
CA PRO A 129 1.29 18.95 4.73
C PRO A 129 1.23 17.69 5.60
N ILE A 130 2.33 16.95 5.67
CA ILE A 130 2.47 15.78 6.55
C ILE A 130 2.39 16.31 7.99
N LEU A 131 1.17 16.61 8.42
CA LEU A 131 0.71 17.28 9.64
C LEU A 131 1.71 18.27 10.27
N GLU A 132 1.78 19.49 9.72
CA GLU A 132 1.86 20.69 10.57
C GLU A 132 0.44 21.02 11.03
N THR A 133 -0.09 20.26 11.98
CA THR A 133 -1.32 20.66 12.67
C THR A 133 -1.30 20.12 14.10
N LEU A 134 -0.75 20.98 14.96
CA LEU A 134 -0.84 21.04 16.43
C LEU A 134 -0.09 19.95 17.23
#